data_AF-A0AAP2W5R1-F1
#
_entry.id   AF-A0AAP2W5R1-F1
#
_cell.length_a   1.000
_cell.length_b   1.000
_cell.length_c   1.000
_cell.angle_alpha   90.00
_cell.angle_beta   90.00
_cell.angle_gamma   90.00
#
_symmetry.space_group_name_H-M   'P 1'
#
loop_
_entity.id
_entity.type
_entity.pdbx_description
1 polymer ?
#
loop_
_entity_poly.entity_id
_entity_poly.type
_entity_poly.pdbx_seq_one_letter_code
_entity_poly.pdbx_strand_id
1 'polypeptide(L)'
;MSARKKMTRLIQIGLSHGEKAKRLSEKGYYAEALEELDIALSAFCEQNKDGSWDNAIAGILNNIGFVSILLNKYEDAANAFLESLKIKSNLDNNDNILGTLTGLSEAYRCLCEHEAAIECIEDAFELAIALKENDIAFKLLQQYDKIERSKNRFPDMNYLAADYDEIYLPELSADISAVIRNINLKVLSPDTLKIDMVIGFPGLKNDLADIRKKWQMDSVTKYGSLYRIFPCLFLLFPQAVAEEVTDLSVVNEEETPVSSSSAYFNGNIYEPGSYHRSGPQAMPEFNSYTYCGGKGALIEWDIEANGWYHLSVEIKLEKNDKNIDLTIVLPFGSSHISKISMDPGKHETYRSLRIDAGKFYDTDINSLLNFRPENVIYSDERKLYEGSLNDIFEINADISQKYCVLSFRILC
;
A
#
# COMPACT_ATOMS: atom_id res chain seq x y z
N MET A 1 -38.95 45.76 -2.72
CA MET A 1 -39.61 44.79 -3.64
C MET A 1 -38.52 44.02 -4.36
N SER A 2 -38.27 42.78 -3.97
CA SER A 2 -37.32 41.90 -4.68
C SER A 2 -37.84 41.67 -6.10
N ALA A 3 -37.05 42.05 -7.10
CA ALA A 3 -37.38 41.83 -8.51
C ALA A 3 -37.51 40.32 -8.73
N ARG A 4 -38.72 39.86 -9.07
CA ARG A 4 -39.00 38.46 -9.36
C ARG A 4 -38.09 38.03 -10.53
N LYS A 5 -37.12 37.14 -10.27
CA LYS A 5 -36.20 36.62 -11.30
C LYS A 5 -37.01 36.18 -12.51
N LYS A 6 -36.79 36.83 -13.66
CA LYS A 6 -37.56 36.56 -14.88
C LYS A 6 -37.10 35.20 -15.42
N MET A 7 -37.99 34.22 -15.43
CA MET A 7 -37.69 32.86 -15.89
C MET A 7 -37.64 32.83 -17.42
N THR A 8 -36.44 33.07 -17.99
CA THR A 8 -36.21 33.01 -19.43
C THR A 8 -36.04 31.56 -19.90
N ARG A 9 -36.17 31.32 -21.21
CA ARG A 9 -35.97 29.99 -21.81
C ARG A 9 -34.61 29.39 -21.47
N LEU A 10 -33.55 30.21 -21.46
CA LEU A 10 -32.19 29.77 -21.09
C LEU A 10 -32.09 29.34 -19.63
N ILE A 11 -32.78 30.02 -18.71
CA ILE A 11 -32.83 29.60 -17.31
C ILE A 11 -33.60 28.28 -17.14
N GLN A 12 -34.67 28.07 -17.89
CA GLN A 12 -35.37 26.78 -17.90
C GLN A 12 -34.49 25.65 -18.43
N ILE A 13 -33.68 25.92 -19.46
CA ILE A 13 -32.65 24.99 -19.96
C ILE A 13 -31.65 24.69 -18.84
N GLY A 14 -31.06 25.71 -18.21
CA GLY A 14 -30.10 25.54 -17.13
C GLY A 14 -30.61 24.64 -15.99
N LEU A 15 -31.84 24.89 -15.52
CA LEU A 15 -32.47 24.08 -14.48
C LEU A 15 -32.74 22.64 -14.92
N SER A 16 -33.34 22.47 -16.11
CA SER A 16 -33.70 21.14 -16.64
C SER A 16 -32.46 20.27 -16.88
N HIS A 17 -31.42 20.84 -17.47
CA HIS A 17 -30.18 20.13 -17.76
C HIS A 17 -29.40 19.80 -16.48
N GLY A 18 -29.36 20.72 -15.50
CA GLY A 18 -28.79 20.43 -14.17
C GLY A 18 -29.50 19.27 -13.45
N GLU A 19 -30.83 19.22 -13.48
CA GLU A 19 -31.59 18.10 -12.92
C GLU A 19 -31.37 16.80 -13.71
N LYS A 20 -31.25 16.88 -15.04
CA LYS A 20 -30.96 15.72 -15.89
C LYS A 20 -29.59 15.14 -15.58
N ALA A 21 -28.57 16.00 -15.46
CA ALA A 21 -27.22 15.60 -15.08
C ALA A 21 -27.19 14.88 -13.72
N LYS A 22 -27.94 15.39 -12.72
CA LYS A 22 -28.06 14.71 -11.43
C LYS A 22 -28.62 13.30 -11.57
N ARG A 23 -29.71 13.13 -12.33
CA ARG A 23 -30.31 11.82 -12.60
C ARG A 23 -29.39 10.86 -13.37
N LEU A 24 -28.55 11.40 -14.26
CA LEU A 24 -27.55 10.61 -15.00
C LEU A 24 -26.41 10.16 -14.09
N SER A 25 -25.92 11.06 -13.24
CA SER A 25 -24.88 10.78 -12.23
C SER A 25 -25.33 9.70 -11.26
N GLU A 26 -26.57 9.76 -10.76
CA GLU A 26 -27.17 8.72 -9.90
C GLU A 26 -27.25 7.34 -10.57
N LYS A 27 -27.22 7.29 -11.91
CA LYS A 27 -27.24 6.06 -12.71
C LYS A 27 -25.85 5.62 -13.18
N GLY A 28 -24.79 6.36 -12.86
CA GLY A 28 -23.42 6.09 -13.27
C GLY A 28 -23.03 6.57 -14.68
N TYR A 29 -23.90 7.29 -15.39
CA TYR A 29 -23.62 7.85 -16.72
C TYR A 29 -22.89 9.19 -16.57
N TYR A 30 -21.63 9.14 -16.13
CA TYR A 30 -20.86 10.33 -15.73
C TYR A 30 -20.42 11.20 -16.92
N ALA A 31 -20.08 10.60 -18.06
CA ALA A 31 -19.70 11.36 -19.25
C ALA A 31 -20.88 12.19 -19.78
N GLU A 32 -22.05 11.56 -19.89
CA GLU A 32 -23.28 12.23 -20.30
C GLU A 32 -23.75 13.24 -19.26
N ALA A 33 -23.54 12.96 -17.97
CA ALA A 33 -23.85 13.93 -16.92
C ALA A 33 -22.98 15.19 -17.04
N LEU A 34 -21.70 15.05 -17.38
CA LEU A 34 -20.79 16.17 -17.57
C LEU A 34 -21.23 17.06 -18.73
N GLU A 35 -21.59 16.47 -19.88
CA GLU A 35 -22.12 17.22 -21.03
C GLU A 35 -23.37 18.03 -20.67
N GLU A 36 -24.27 17.44 -19.89
CA GLU A 36 -25.49 18.10 -19.43
C GLU A 36 -25.21 19.24 -18.43
N LEU A 37 -24.18 19.10 -17.60
CA LEU A 37 -23.71 20.17 -16.71
C LEU A 37 -23.07 21.33 -17.50
N ASP A 38 -22.33 21.04 -18.57
CA ASP A 38 -21.72 22.07 -19.42
C ASP A 38 -22.79 22.92 -20.14
N ILE A 39 -23.86 22.28 -20.62
CA ILE A 39 -25.03 22.96 -21.20
C ILE A 39 -25.69 23.85 -20.13
N ALA A 40 -25.88 23.32 -18.92
CA ALA A 40 -26.48 24.06 -17.82
C ALA A 40 -25.63 25.28 -17.42
N LEU A 41 -24.32 25.09 -17.28
CA LEU A 41 -23.36 26.13 -16.94
C LEU A 41 -23.40 27.26 -17.97
N SER A 42 -23.32 26.91 -19.26
CA SER A 42 -23.35 27.87 -20.37
C SER A 42 -24.63 28.71 -20.35
N ALA A 43 -25.79 28.07 -20.14
CA ALA A 43 -27.08 28.76 -20.11
C ALA A 43 -27.23 29.73 -18.92
N PHE A 44 -26.72 29.36 -17.74
CA PHE A 44 -26.70 30.26 -16.58
C PHE A 44 -25.71 31.41 -16.78
N CYS A 45 -24.50 31.14 -17.26
CA CYS A 45 -23.48 32.16 -17.53
C CYS A 45 -23.95 33.22 -18.53
N GLU A 46 -24.62 32.82 -19.62
CA GLU A 46 -25.15 33.75 -20.63
C GLU A 46 -26.20 34.72 -20.06
N GLN A 47 -26.97 34.26 -19.08
CA GLN A 47 -28.02 35.05 -18.41
C GLN A 47 -27.51 35.84 -17.19
N ASN A 48 -26.30 35.56 -16.71
CA ASN A 48 -25.78 36.10 -15.46
C ASN A 48 -25.08 37.46 -15.63
N LYS A 49 -25.83 38.47 -16.09
CA LYS A 49 -25.28 39.82 -16.33
C LYS A 49 -25.12 40.67 -15.07
N ASP A 50 -25.85 40.33 -14.03
CA ASP A 50 -26.00 41.11 -12.80
C ASP A 50 -25.63 40.31 -11.54
N GLY A 51 -25.05 39.12 -11.69
CA GLY A 51 -24.74 38.20 -10.59
C GLY A 51 -25.95 37.46 -10.02
N SER A 52 -27.15 37.64 -10.59
CA SER A 52 -28.38 37.02 -10.08
C SER A 52 -28.35 35.48 -10.08
N TRP A 53 -27.46 34.86 -10.85
CA TRP A 53 -27.33 33.41 -10.98
C TRP A 53 -26.02 32.85 -10.43
N ASP A 54 -25.23 33.65 -9.72
CA ASP A 54 -23.95 33.23 -9.12
C ASP A 54 -24.08 31.96 -8.28
N ASN A 55 -25.12 31.86 -7.44
CA ASN A 55 -25.38 30.67 -6.63
C ASN A 55 -25.69 29.43 -7.50
N ALA A 56 -26.41 29.60 -8.61
CA ALA A 56 -26.71 28.48 -9.53
C ALA A 56 -25.44 28.03 -10.27
N ILE A 57 -24.65 28.99 -10.76
CA ILE A 57 -23.37 28.73 -11.43
C ILE A 57 -22.42 28.00 -10.49
N ALA A 58 -22.25 28.48 -9.26
CA ALA A 58 -21.40 27.83 -8.27
C ALA A 58 -21.86 26.40 -7.95
N GLY A 59 -23.18 26.17 -7.90
CA GLY A 59 -23.75 24.83 -7.72
C GLY A 59 -23.46 23.89 -8.90
N ILE A 60 -23.57 24.37 -10.13
CA ILE A 60 -23.23 23.59 -11.33
C ILE A 60 -21.73 23.28 -11.39
N LEU A 61 -20.86 24.26 -11.15
CA LEU A 61 -19.41 24.05 -11.08
C LEU A 61 -19.02 23.02 -10.01
N ASN A 62 -19.67 23.06 -8.86
CA ASN A 62 -19.44 22.06 -7.81
C ASN A 62 -19.84 20.65 -8.26
N ASN A 63 -20.94 20.51 -9.00
CA ASN A 63 -21.35 19.23 -9.56
C ASN A 63 -20.39 18.76 -10.67
N ILE A 64 -19.90 19.68 -11.50
CA ILE A 64 -18.86 19.39 -12.51
C ILE A 64 -17.62 18.84 -11.83
N GLY A 65 -17.19 19.45 -10.72
CA GLY A 65 -16.07 18.97 -9.92
C GLY A 65 -16.24 17.52 -9.46
N PHE A 66 -17.40 17.19 -8.86
CA PHE A 66 -17.67 15.81 -8.42
C PHE A 66 -17.75 14.81 -9.57
N VAL A 67 -18.43 15.16 -10.66
CA VAL A 67 -18.51 14.27 -11.85
C VAL A 67 -17.13 14.08 -12.48
N SER A 68 -16.29 15.12 -12.46
CA SER A 68 -14.92 15.05 -12.99
C SER A 68 -14.02 14.15 -12.13
N ILE A 69 -14.16 14.15 -10.80
CA ILE A 69 -13.52 13.15 -9.93
C ILE A 69 -13.91 11.72 -10.36
N LEU A 70 -15.20 11.47 -10.59
CA LEU A 70 -15.71 10.14 -10.98
C LEU A 70 -15.26 9.70 -12.37
N LEU A 71 -14.83 10.64 -13.21
CA LEU A 71 -14.22 10.40 -14.52
C LEU A 71 -12.69 10.38 -14.48
N ASN A 72 -12.07 10.44 -13.29
CA ASN A 72 -10.63 10.55 -13.07
C ASN A 72 -9.97 11.79 -13.71
N LYS A 73 -10.73 12.87 -13.89
CA LYS A 73 -10.24 14.18 -14.40
C LYS A 73 -9.98 15.13 -13.23
N TYR A 74 -8.92 14.88 -12.48
CA TYR A 74 -8.71 15.55 -11.19
C TYR A 74 -8.30 17.03 -11.32
N GLU A 75 -7.54 17.40 -12.36
CA GLU A 75 -7.19 18.80 -12.63
C GLU A 75 -8.44 19.63 -12.98
N ASP A 76 -9.29 19.11 -13.87
CA ASP A 76 -10.57 19.72 -14.23
C ASP A 76 -11.48 19.86 -12.99
N ALA A 77 -11.49 18.84 -12.12
CA ALA A 77 -12.24 18.87 -10.88
C ALA A 77 -11.76 19.98 -9.95
N ALA A 78 -10.44 20.07 -9.73
CA ALA A 78 -9.84 21.11 -8.89
C ALA A 78 -10.17 22.51 -9.41
N ASN A 79 -10.03 22.74 -10.73
CA ASN A 79 -10.39 24.01 -11.37
C ASN A 79 -11.87 24.37 -11.15
N ALA A 80 -12.79 23.43 -11.36
CA ALA A 80 -14.22 23.67 -11.18
C ALA A 80 -14.58 24.00 -9.71
N PHE A 81 -13.95 23.30 -8.75
CA PHE A 81 -14.15 23.60 -7.33
C PHE A 81 -13.57 24.96 -6.93
N LEU A 82 -12.38 25.33 -7.41
CA LEU A 82 -11.77 26.64 -7.17
C LEU A 82 -12.64 27.78 -7.71
N GLU A 83 -13.18 27.64 -8.93
CA GLU A 83 -14.11 28.63 -9.49
C GLU A 83 -15.41 28.72 -8.66
N SER A 84 -15.94 27.58 -8.21
CA SER A 84 -17.12 27.53 -7.34
C SER A 84 -16.87 28.23 -6.00
N LEU A 85 -15.72 27.98 -5.35
CA LEU A 85 -15.32 28.64 -4.10
C LEU A 85 -15.22 30.13 -4.27
N LYS A 86 -14.55 30.61 -5.33
CA LYS A 86 -14.40 32.04 -5.61
C LYS A 86 -15.75 32.76 -5.71
N ILE A 87 -16.76 32.12 -6.30
CA ILE A 87 -18.11 32.69 -6.38
C ILE A 87 -18.78 32.64 -5.00
N LYS A 88 -18.71 31.51 -4.29
CA LYS A 88 -19.35 31.33 -2.98
C LYS A 88 -18.80 32.26 -1.89
N SER A 89 -17.49 32.53 -1.91
CA SER A 89 -16.85 33.48 -0.99
C SER A 89 -17.40 34.90 -1.13
N ASN A 90 -17.91 35.29 -2.31
CA ASN A 90 -18.54 36.60 -2.52
C ASN A 90 -20.01 36.64 -2.09
N LEU A 91 -20.62 35.49 -1.77
CA LEU A 91 -22.05 35.35 -1.48
C LEU A 91 -22.35 35.12 0.01
N ASP A 92 -21.34 35.09 0.90
CA ASP A 92 -21.44 34.75 2.33
C ASP A 92 -22.21 33.43 2.59
N ASN A 93 -22.12 32.45 1.66
CA ASN A 93 -22.89 31.21 1.70
C ASN A 93 -22.07 30.05 2.27
N ASN A 94 -21.99 29.98 3.59
CA ASN A 94 -21.09 29.09 4.33
C ASN A 94 -21.39 27.59 4.17
N ASP A 95 -22.66 27.16 4.17
CA ASP A 95 -23.01 25.73 4.12
C ASP A 95 -22.58 25.06 2.81
N ASN A 96 -22.59 25.84 1.71
CA ASN A 96 -22.18 25.36 0.39
C ASN A 96 -20.65 25.37 0.20
N ILE A 97 -19.89 26.05 1.06
CA ILE A 97 -18.44 26.11 1.00
C ILE A 97 -17.83 24.81 1.53
N LEU A 98 -18.38 24.23 2.61
CA LEU A 98 -17.93 22.96 3.20
C LEU A 98 -17.86 21.82 2.17
N GLY A 99 -18.93 21.62 1.41
CA GLY A 99 -18.98 20.58 0.39
C GLY A 99 -17.98 20.78 -0.74
N THR A 100 -17.70 22.04 -1.09
CA THR A 100 -16.74 22.39 -2.15
C THR A 100 -15.30 22.25 -1.68
N LEU A 101 -14.97 22.67 -0.46
CA LEU A 101 -13.65 22.43 0.14
C LEU A 101 -13.36 20.94 0.28
N THR A 102 -14.36 20.16 0.71
CA THR A 102 -14.22 18.69 0.78
C THR A 102 -13.97 18.10 -0.61
N GLY A 103 -14.72 18.53 -1.63
CA GLY A 103 -14.50 18.11 -3.02
C GLY A 103 -13.11 18.48 -3.55
N LEU A 104 -12.66 19.71 -3.27
CA LEU A 104 -11.34 20.19 -3.66
C LEU A 104 -10.22 19.41 -2.97
N SER A 105 -10.35 19.12 -1.67
CA SER A 105 -9.39 18.29 -0.95
C SER A 105 -9.24 16.90 -1.55
N GLU A 106 -10.34 16.29 -2.01
CA GLU A 106 -10.31 14.97 -2.66
C GLU A 106 -9.64 15.06 -4.04
N ALA A 107 -9.90 16.14 -4.80
CA ALA A 107 -9.22 16.39 -6.07
C ALA A 107 -7.70 16.55 -5.87
N TYR A 108 -7.27 17.37 -4.90
CA TYR A 108 -5.85 17.54 -4.56
C TYR A 108 -5.22 16.25 -4.04
N ARG A 109 -5.94 15.48 -3.23
CA ARG A 109 -5.47 14.16 -2.75
C ARG A 109 -5.26 13.20 -3.93
N CYS A 110 -6.13 13.21 -4.94
CA CYS A 110 -5.96 12.41 -6.16
C CYS A 110 -4.81 12.91 -7.06
N LEU A 111 -4.47 14.19 -7.00
CA LEU A 111 -3.28 14.78 -7.65
C LEU A 111 -1.99 14.60 -6.83
N CYS A 112 -2.08 13.99 -5.63
CA CYS A 112 -0.99 13.90 -4.64
C CYS A 112 -0.43 15.24 -4.15
N GLU A 113 -1.22 16.31 -4.24
CA GLU A 113 -0.94 17.59 -3.59
C GLU A 113 -1.44 17.52 -2.14
N HIS A 114 -0.80 16.68 -1.31
CA HIS A 114 -1.28 16.34 0.02
C HIS A 114 -1.34 17.54 0.97
N GLU A 115 -0.37 18.47 0.89
CA GLU A 115 -0.36 19.70 1.68
C GLU A 115 -1.58 20.58 1.33
N ALA A 116 -1.86 20.79 0.04
CA ALA A 116 -3.03 21.56 -0.40
C ALA A 116 -4.35 20.88 -0.01
N ALA A 117 -4.40 19.54 -0.06
CA ALA A 117 -5.55 18.78 0.40
C ALA A 117 -5.79 18.94 1.91
N ILE A 118 -4.72 18.93 2.71
CA ILE A 118 -4.77 19.16 4.15
C ILE A 118 -5.26 20.57 4.46
N GLU A 119 -4.70 21.60 3.81
CA GLU A 119 -5.14 23.00 3.97
C GLU A 119 -6.64 23.14 3.70
N CYS A 120 -7.16 22.51 2.63
CA CYS A 120 -8.59 22.52 2.32
C CYS A 120 -9.45 21.87 3.41
N ILE A 121 -8.98 20.77 4.03
CA ILE A 121 -9.70 20.09 5.12
C ILE A 121 -9.63 20.90 6.42
N GLU A 122 -8.50 21.56 6.70
CA GLU A 122 -8.36 22.45 7.86
C GLU A 122 -9.33 23.63 7.76
N ASP A 123 -9.38 24.30 6.60
CA ASP A 123 -10.32 25.38 6.32
C ASP A 123 -11.79 24.90 6.46
N ALA A 124 -12.10 23.72 5.93
CA ALA A 124 -13.43 23.13 6.06
C ALA A 124 -13.77 22.79 7.52
N PHE A 125 -12.79 22.32 8.29
CA PHE A 125 -12.98 21.94 9.68
C PHE A 125 -13.25 23.17 10.56
N GLU A 126 -12.46 24.23 10.41
CA GLU A 126 -12.67 25.50 11.11
C GLU A 126 -14.07 26.06 10.84
N LEU A 127 -14.50 26.04 9.57
CA LEU A 127 -15.84 26.47 9.18
C LEU A 127 -16.94 25.58 9.79
N ALA A 128 -16.77 24.25 9.80
CA ALA A 128 -17.73 23.33 10.39
C ALA A 128 -17.89 23.57 11.90
N ILE A 129 -16.80 23.85 12.61
CA ILE A 129 -16.82 24.22 14.04
C ILE A 129 -17.54 25.55 14.26
N ALA A 130 -17.26 26.57 13.43
CA ALA A 130 -17.91 27.86 13.51
C ALA A 130 -19.44 27.77 13.31
N LEU A 131 -19.87 26.87 12.42
CA LEU A 131 -21.29 26.58 12.15
C LEU A 131 -21.91 25.60 13.16
N LYS A 132 -21.12 25.02 14.08
CA LYS A 132 -21.52 23.99 15.05
C LYS A 132 -22.01 22.68 14.41
N GLU A 133 -21.51 22.38 13.22
CA GLU A 133 -21.81 21.17 12.45
C GLU A 133 -20.88 20.02 12.86
N ASN A 134 -21.07 19.49 14.08
CA ASN A 134 -20.19 18.47 14.66
C ASN A 134 -20.12 17.17 13.84
N ASP A 135 -21.22 16.78 13.18
CA ASP A 135 -21.25 15.58 12.33
C ASP A 135 -20.39 15.75 11.07
N ILE A 136 -20.35 16.96 10.52
CA ILE A 136 -19.50 17.28 9.37
C ILE A 136 -18.04 17.38 9.82
N ALA A 137 -17.77 18.04 10.95
CA ALA A 137 -16.44 18.10 11.54
C ALA A 137 -15.85 16.70 11.78
N PHE A 138 -16.65 15.76 12.28
CA PHE A 138 -16.24 14.36 12.43
C PHE A 138 -15.88 13.70 11.09
N LYS A 139 -16.70 13.88 10.04
CA LYS A 139 -16.40 13.36 8.70
C LYS A 139 -15.13 13.97 8.11
N LEU A 140 -14.89 15.26 8.35
CA LEU A 140 -13.67 15.94 7.91
C LEU A 140 -12.42 15.39 8.60
N LEU A 141 -12.49 15.04 9.89
CA LEU A 141 -11.40 14.34 10.57
C LEU A 141 -11.12 12.95 9.97
N GLN A 142 -12.16 12.23 9.53
CA GLN A 142 -11.97 10.97 8.80
C GLN A 142 -11.31 11.18 7.43
N GLN A 143 -11.66 12.27 6.73
CA GLN A 143 -10.99 12.62 5.47
C GLN A 143 -9.55 13.07 5.68
N TYR A 144 -9.28 13.85 6.74
CA TYR A 144 -7.92 14.23 7.15
C TYR A 144 -7.07 12.99 7.40
N ASP A 145 -7.59 12.04 8.20
CA ASP A 145 -6.94 10.75 8.44
C ASP A 145 -6.72 9.98 7.13
N LYS A 146 -7.69 9.93 6.22
CA LYS A 146 -7.50 9.34 4.87
C LYS A 146 -6.38 10.04 4.08
N ILE A 147 -6.29 11.37 4.13
CA ILE A 147 -5.24 12.12 3.44
C ILE A 147 -3.88 11.86 4.07
N GLU A 148 -3.75 11.95 5.40
CA GLU A 148 -2.53 11.63 6.13
C GLU A 148 -2.09 10.18 5.91
N ARG A 149 -3.04 9.24 5.83
CA ARG A 149 -2.73 7.86 5.48
C ARG A 149 -2.32 7.71 4.04
N SER A 150 -2.92 8.44 3.10
CA SER A 150 -2.45 8.43 1.71
C SER A 150 -1.06 9.06 1.57
N LYS A 151 -0.76 10.10 2.35
CA LYS A 151 0.53 10.79 2.42
C LYS A 151 1.61 9.90 3.02
N ASN A 152 1.30 9.22 4.14
CA ASN A 152 2.20 8.35 4.89
C ASN A 152 2.07 6.86 4.53
N ARG A 153 1.29 6.53 3.49
CA ARG A 153 1.13 5.19 2.89
C ARG A 153 0.58 4.12 3.84
N PHE A 154 -0.35 4.49 4.71
CA PHE A 154 -1.06 3.58 5.62
C PHE A 154 -2.37 3.03 5.00
N PRO A 155 -2.83 1.81 5.40
CA PRO A 155 -4.08 1.22 4.93
C PRO A 155 -5.36 1.96 5.40
N ASP A 156 -6.48 1.79 4.67
CA ASP A 156 -7.81 2.35 5.03
C ASP A 156 -8.40 1.64 6.27
N MET A 157 -9.06 2.40 7.15
CA MET A 157 -9.79 1.88 8.33
C MET A 157 -10.90 0.88 7.99
N ASN A 158 -11.50 0.95 6.80
CA ASN A 158 -12.69 0.16 6.43
C ASN A 158 -12.39 -1.26 5.94
N TYR A 159 -11.17 -1.76 6.16
CA TYR A 159 -10.84 -3.14 5.83
C TYR A 159 -11.61 -4.11 6.75
N LEU A 160 -12.63 -4.76 6.19
CA LEU A 160 -13.13 -6.03 6.72
C LEU A 160 -11.95 -6.99 6.68
N ALA A 161 -11.54 -7.51 7.83
CA ALA A 161 -10.49 -8.51 7.95
C ALA A 161 -10.69 -9.59 6.88
N ALA A 162 -9.89 -9.58 5.81
CA ALA A 162 -9.91 -10.69 4.89
C ALA A 162 -9.34 -11.92 5.59
N ASP A 163 -9.58 -13.11 5.02
CA ASP A 163 -9.07 -14.38 5.53
C ASP A 163 -7.53 -14.53 5.34
N TYR A 164 -6.82 -13.42 5.13
CA TYR A 164 -5.38 -13.33 4.88
C TYR A 164 -4.79 -12.02 5.40
N ASP A 165 -3.53 -12.09 5.81
CA ASP A 165 -2.73 -11.03 6.42
C ASP A 165 -2.26 -10.01 5.37
N GLU A 166 -2.32 -8.72 5.70
CA GLU A 166 -1.71 -7.67 4.89
C GLU A 166 -0.72 -6.88 5.74
N ILE A 167 0.55 -6.90 5.32
CA ILE A 167 1.64 -6.22 6.02
C ILE A 167 2.19 -5.12 5.13
N TYR A 168 2.13 -3.89 5.60
CA TYR A 168 2.83 -2.76 4.97
C TYR A 168 4.13 -2.54 5.71
N LEU A 169 5.25 -2.70 5.02
CA LEU A 169 6.53 -2.40 5.61
C LEU A 169 6.62 -0.89 5.89
N PRO A 170 7.03 -0.47 7.10
CA PRO A 170 7.04 0.94 7.48
C PRO A 170 8.19 1.69 6.79
N GLU A 171 8.05 3.00 6.56
CA GLU A 171 9.10 3.80 5.89
C GLU A 171 10.47 3.73 6.58
N LEU A 172 10.48 3.67 7.90
CA LEU A 172 11.71 3.54 8.70
C LEU A 172 12.48 2.22 8.47
N SER A 173 11.84 1.20 7.87
CA SER A 173 12.59 0.03 7.40
C SER A 173 13.66 0.43 6.37
N ALA A 174 13.48 1.55 5.65
CA ALA A 174 14.49 2.15 4.76
C ALA A 174 15.82 2.45 5.46
N ASP A 175 15.79 2.73 6.77
CA ASP A 175 16.98 3.08 7.55
C ASP A 175 17.72 1.85 8.11
N ILE A 176 17.09 0.67 8.06
CA ILE A 176 17.67 -0.58 8.59
C ILE A 176 18.53 -1.21 7.50
N SER A 177 19.82 -1.36 7.80
CA SER A 177 20.78 -2.06 6.94
C SER A 177 21.17 -3.39 7.57
N ALA A 178 20.94 -4.49 6.84
CA ALA A 178 21.30 -5.84 7.23
C ALA A 178 22.42 -6.38 6.35
N VAL A 179 23.35 -7.11 6.96
CA VAL A 179 24.41 -7.85 6.28
C VAL A 179 24.19 -9.35 6.53
N ILE A 180 23.99 -10.09 5.46
CA ILE A 180 23.77 -11.53 5.45
C ILE A 180 25.04 -12.19 4.91
N ARG A 181 25.82 -12.80 5.81
CA ARG A 181 27.06 -13.49 5.44
C ARG A 181 26.79 -14.76 4.66
N ASN A 182 25.78 -15.52 5.11
CA ASN A 182 25.41 -16.76 4.46
C ASN A 182 23.92 -17.06 4.65
N ILE A 183 23.30 -17.63 3.63
CA ILE A 183 22.00 -18.30 3.67
C ILE A 183 22.23 -19.73 3.20
N ASN A 184 21.95 -20.70 4.06
CA ASN A 184 22.11 -22.12 3.77
C ASN A 184 20.75 -22.82 3.79
N LEU A 185 20.39 -23.41 2.65
CA LEU A 185 19.19 -24.23 2.49
C LEU A 185 19.57 -25.70 2.48
N LYS A 186 19.04 -26.48 3.43
CA LYS A 186 19.33 -27.90 3.54
C LYS A 186 18.07 -28.73 3.54
N VAL A 187 17.94 -29.63 2.58
CA VAL A 187 16.84 -30.60 2.58
C VAL A 187 17.19 -31.76 3.51
N LEU A 188 16.50 -31.87 4.65
CA LEU A 188 16.72 -32.94 5.63
C LEU A 188 15.99 -34.22 5.22
N SER A 189 14.77 -34.06 4.71
CA SER A 189 13.92 -35.11 4.15
C SER A 189 13.02 -34.50 3.06
N PRO A 190 12.33 -35.31 2.24
CA PRO A 190 11.43 -34.80 1.20
C PRO A 190 10.33 -33.84 1.69
N ASP A 191 10.03 -33.87 2.99
CA ASP A 191 9.01 -33.07 3.67
C ASP A 191 9.59 -32.12 4.72
N THR A 192 10.93 -31.99 4.84
CA THR A 192 11.54 -31.10 5.84
C THR A 192 12.69 -30.31 5.23
N LEU A 193 12.57 -28.99 5.28
CA LEU A 193 13.58 -28.03 4.85
C LEU A 193 14.15 -27.31 6.07
N LYS A 194 15.48 -27.24 6.16
CA LYS A 194 16.20 -26.44 7.14
C LYS A 194 16.82 -25.22 6.48
N ILE A 195 16.69 -24.07 7.14
CA ILE A 195 17.23 -22.79 6.70
C ILE A 195 18.13 -22.25 7.81
N ASP A 196 19.42 -22.15 7.54
CA ASP A 196 20.39 -21.51 8.43
C ASP A 196 20.83 -20.17 7.83
N MET A 197 20.79 -19.10 8.63
CA MET A 197 21.17 -17.75 8.18
C MET A 197 22.09 -17.08 9.19
N VAL A 198 23.15 -16.45 8.71
CA VAL A 198 24.02 -15.58 9.52
C VAL A 198 23.77 -14.14 9.11
N ILE A 199 23.06 -13.40 9.96
CA ILE A 199 22.63 -12.02 9.73
C ILE A 199 23.22 -11.10 10.78
N GLY A 200 23.63 -9.91 10.39
CA GLY A 200 24.13 -8.89 11.32
C GLY A 200 23.65 -7.49 10.94
N PHE A 201 23.67 -6.60 11.92
CA PHE A 201 23.21 -5.22 11.76
C PHE A 201 24.33 -4.21 12.14
N PRO A 202 25.45 -4.20 11.39
CA PRO A 202 26.59 -3.36 11.74
C PRO A 202 26.28 -1.87 11.55
N GLY A 203 26.66 -1.05 12.53
CA GLY A 203 26.72 0.40 12.37
C GLY A 203 25.37 1.14 12.41
N LEU A 204 24.32 0.55 12.97
CA LEU A 204 23.06 1.26 13.17
C LEU A 204 23.26 2.45 14.13
N LYS A 205 22.87 3.65 13.68
CA LYS A 205 23.02 4.91 14.44
C LYS A 205 22.13 4.98 15.68
N ASN A 206 20.95 4.37 15.61
CA ASN A 206 20.03 4.24 16.73
C ASN A 206 19.99 2.76 17.12
N ASP A 207 20.01 2.47 18.42
CA ASP A 207 19.78 1.12 18.90
C ASP A 207 18.39 0.64 18.43
N LEU A 208 18.29 -0.56 17.86
CA LEU A 208 16.99 -1.13 17.48
C LEU A 208 16.08 -1.27 18.71
N ALA A 209 16.64 -1.39 19.92
CA ALA A 209 15.89 -1.31 21.17
C ALA A 209 15.30 0.09 21.44
N ASP A 210 16.02 1.17 21.07
CA ASP A 210 15.52 2.55 21.19
C ASP A 210 14.47 2.84 20.12
N ILE A 211 14.63 2.30 18.91
CA ILE A 211 13.60 2.30 17.87
C ILE A 211 12.34 1.61 18.42
N ARG A 212 12.48 0.42 19.03
CA ARG A 212 11.36 -0.34 19.61
C ARG A 212 10.61 0.41 20.71
N LYS A 213 11.33 1.09 21.61
CA LYS A 213 10.74 1.92 22.67
C LYS A 213 10.05 3.17 22.13
N LYS A 214 10.68 3.87 21.18
CA LYS A 214 10.12 5.09 20.54
C LYS A 214 8.77 4.80 19.86
N TRP A 215 8.57 3.56 19.42
CA TRP A 215 7.40 3.11 18.66
C TRP A 215 6.23 2.60 19.50
N GLN A 216 6.33 2.55 20.83
CA GLN A 216 5.28 1.97 21.70
C GLN A 216 4.82 0.57 21.19
N MET A 217 5.76 -0.24 20.70
CA MET A 217 5.53 -1.57 20.06
C MET A 217 4.85 -2.59 21.00
N ASP A 218 4.72 -2.26 22.28
CA ASP A 218 4.02 -3.05 23.30
C ASP A 218 2.50 -2.80 23.33
N SER A 219 2.01 -1.74 22.68
CA SER A 219 0.58 -1.43 22.65
C SER A 219 -0.12 -2.21 21.53
N VAL A 220 -0.86 -3.25 21.92
CA VAL A 220 -1.78 -3.96 21.02
C VAL A 220 -2.89 -2.98 20.64
N THR A 221 -2.76 -2.32 19.49
CA THR A 221 -3.90 -1.62 18.90
C THR A 221 -4.91 -2.66 18.42
N LYS A 222 -6.19 -2.34 18.57
CA LYS A 222 -7.38 -3.14 18.22
C LYS A 222 -7.44 -3.62 16.74
N TYR A 223 -6.44 -3.30 15.93
CA TYR A 223 -6.36 -3.52 14.48
C TYR A 223 -5.18 -4.41 14.03
N GLY A 224 -4.53 -5.15 14.96
CA GLY A 224 -3.55 -6.18 14.60
C GLY A 224 -2.16 -5.64 14.23
N SER A 225 -1.19 -5.91 15.10
CA SER A 225 0.24 -6.19 14.80
C SER A 225 1.01 -5.43 13.70
N LEU A 226 0.74 -4.15 13.40
CA LEU A 226 1.59 -3.38 12.47
C LEU A 226 2.99 -3.02 13.01
N TYR A 227 3.16 -3.05 14.34
CA TYR A 227 4.34 -2.49 15.00
C TYR A 227 5.19 -3.53 15.73
N ARG A 228 5.19 -4.83 15.36
CA ARG A 228 6.07 -5.85 16.00
C ARG A 228 7.21 -6.37 15.13
N ILE A 229 7.24 -5.97 13.86
CA ILE A 229 7.81 -6.75 12.76
C ILE A 229 9.34 -6.54 12.61
N PHE A 230 10.06 -6.03 13.61
CA PHE A 230 11.50 -5.75 13.46
C PHE A 230 12.36 -6.14 14.67
N PRO A 231 13.47 -6.87 14.45
CA PRO A 231 13.84 -7.53 13.19
C PRO A 231 12.90 -8.69 12.88
N CYS A 232 12.65 -8.92 11.59
CA CYS A 232 11.97 -10.12 11.14
C CYS A 232 12.49 -10.56 9.77
N LEU A 233 12.06 -11.74 9.36
CA LEU A 233 12.10 -12.19 7.98
C LEU A 233 10.83 -13.00 7.69
N PHE A 234 10.45 -13.06 6.42
CA PHE A 234 9.34 -13.91 5.98
C PHE A 234 9.85 -15.05 5.13
N LEU A 235 9.31 -16.24 5.40
CA LEU A 235 9.53 -17.45 4.63
C LEU A 235 8.19 -17.78 3.97
N LEU A 236 8.09 -17.54 2.67
CA LEU A 236 6.85 -17.65 1.91
C LEU A 236 6.96 -18.75 0.86
N PHE A 237 5.85 -19.45 0.65
CA PHE A 237 5.70 -20.51 -0.32
C PHE A 237 4.49 -20.16 -1.20
N PRO A 238 4.71 -19.57 -2.38
CA PRO A 238 3.63 -19.05 -3.22
C PRO A 238 2.72 -20.14 -3.79
N GLN A 239 3.24 -21.36 -4.01
CA GLN A 239 2.52 -22.47 -4.66
C GLN A 239 1.96 -23.51 -3.68
N ALA A 240 2.42 -23.56 -2.43
CA ALA A 240 2.17 -24.66 -1.51
C ALA A 240 1.27 -24.31 -0.32
N VAL A 241 0.77 -25.35 0.35
CA VAL A 241 -0.34 -25.36 1.31
C VAL A 241 0.16 -25.91 2.65
N ALA A 242 -0.07 -25.15 3.73
CA ALA A 242 0.20 -25.47 5.14
C ALA A 242 1.65 -25.86 5.49
N GLU A 243 2.51 -24.85 5.64
CA GLU A 243 3.80 -25.02 6.33
C GLU A 243 3.69 -24.77 7.84
N GLU A 244 4.37 -25.62 8.60
CA GLU A 244 4.54 -25.43 10.04
C GLU A 244 6.03 -25.34 10.35
N VAL A 245 6.42 -24.27 11.05
CA VAL A 245 7.76 -24.16 11.64
C VAL A 245 7.82 -25.15 12.79
N THR A 246 8.63 -26.20 12.62
CA THR A 246 8.76 -27.28 13.62
C THR A 246 9.86 -27.01 14.63
N ASP A 247 10.89 -26.26 14.23
CA ASP A 247 11.99 -25.84 15.10
C ASP A 247 12.45 -24.44 14.71
N LEU A 248 12.76 -23.62 15.72
CA LEU A 248 13.29 -22.28 15.56
C LEU A 248 14.30 -22.02 16.68
N SER A 249 15.53 -21.67 16.30
CA SER A 249 16.54 -21.21 17.24
C SER A 249 17.26 -19.99 16.68
N VAL A 250 17.50 -19.02 17.56
CA VAL A 250 18.30 -17.84 17.28
C VAL A 250 19.32 -17.68 18.38
N VAL A 251 20.58 -17.54 18.00
CA VAL A 251 21.69 -17.27 18.92
C VAL A 251 22.43 -16.01 18.47
N ASN A 252 23.00 -15.28 19.40
CA ASN A 252 23.84 -14.12 19.10
C ASN A 252 25.29 -14.55 18.77
N GLU A 253 26.18 -13.57 18.61
CA GLU A 253 27.60 -13.78 18.30
C GLU A 253 28.37 -14.58 19.37
N GLU A 254 27.88 -14.60 20.61
CA GLU A 254 28.45 -15.38 21.72
C GLU A 254 27.79 -16.77 21.87
N GLU A 255 27.00 -17.19 20.88
CA GLU A 255 26.19 -18.42 20.89
C GLU A 255 25.17 -18.48 22.04
N THR A 256 24.82 -17.34 22.65
CA THR A 256 23.76 -17.33 23.67
C THR A 256 22.39 -17.27 23.02
N PRO A 257 21.42 -18.09 23.45
CA PRO A 257 20.07 -18.07 22.93
C PRO A 257 19.39 -16.71 23.09
N VAL A 258 18.71 -16.29 22.03
CA VAL A 258 17.94 -15.04 21.96
C VAL A 258 16.47 -15.40 21.89
N SER A 259 15.60 -14.57 22.47
CA SER A 259 14.15 -14.79 22.36
C SER A 259 13.73 -14.69 20.89
N SER A 260 13.03 -15.72 20.41
CA SER A 260 12.55 -15.80 19.03
C SER A 260 11.19 -16.46 18.95
N SER A 261 10.38 -16.06 17.98
CA SER A 261 9.05 -16.62 17.73
C SER A 261 8.76 -16.75 16.24
N SER A 262 7.90 -17.70 15.90
CA SER A 262 7.33 -17.85 14.57
C SER A 262 5.81 -17.68 14.63
N ALA A 263 5.24 -16.98 13.65
CA ALA A 263 3.81 -16.90 13.43
C ALA A 263 3.48 -17.37 12.02
N TYR A 264 2.37 -18.12 11.88
CA TYR A 264 1.84 -18.45 10.55
C TYR A 264 1.44 -17.15 9.84
N PHE A 265 1.82 -17.04 8.58
CA PHE A 265 1.49 -15.91 7.72
C PHE A 265 0.82 -16.43 6.45
N ASN A 266 -0.30 -15.83 6.08
CA ASN A 266 -0.96 -16.10 4.81
C ASN A 266 -1.42 -14.79 4.23
N GLY A 267 -0.72 -14.23 3.25
CA GLY A 267 -1.17 -13.02 2.59
C GLY A 267 -0.06 -12.23 1.90
N ASN A 268 -0.17 -10.90 1.92
CA ASN A 268 0.66 -9.99 1.13
C ASN A 268 1.50 -9.06 2.00
N ILE A 269 2.72 -8.81 1.56
CA ILE A 269 3.69 -7.88 2.14
C ILE A 269 3.93 -6.80 1.10
N TYR A 270 3.73 -5.54 1.46
CA TYR A 270 3.88 -4.38 0.59
C TYR A 270 5.17 -3.63 0.92
N GLU A 271 5.94 -3.28 -0.11
CA GLU A 271 7.15 -2.46 0.00
C GLU A 271 6.80 -1.07 0.55
N PRO A 272 7.68 -0.42 1.35
CA PRO A 272 7.48 0.97 1.73
C PRO A 272 7.43 1.85 0.47
N GLY A 273 6.30 2.52 0.25
CA GLY A 273 6.06 3.25 -1.00
C GLY A 273 4.93 2.68 -1.85
N SER A 274 4.60 1.41 -1.68
CA SER A 274 3.49 0.80 -2.40
C SER A 274 2.15 1.42 -1.99
N TYR A 275 1.28 1.62 -2.97
CA TYR A 275 -0.09 2.08 -2.70
C TYR A 275 -0.92 0.98 -2.02
N HIS A 276 -1.96 1.37 -1.29
CA HIS A 276 -2.89 0.43 -0.68
C HIS A 276 -3.80 -0.20 -1.73
N ARG A 277 -3.94 -1.52 -1.78
CA ARG A 277 -4.70 -2.22 -2.85
C ARG A 277 -6.16 -1.80 -3.01
N SER A 278 -6.78 -1.35 -1.92
CA SER A 278 -8.14 -0.80 -1.90
C SER A 278 -8.15 0.73 -1.93
N GLY A 279 -7.02 1.35 -2.26
CA GLY A 279 -6.91 2.78 -2.46
C GLY A 279 -7.76 3.23 -3.66
N PRO A 280 -7.91 4.56 -3.83
CA PRO A 280 -8.71 5.13 -4.91
C PRO A 280 -8.36 4.54 -6.27
N GLN A 281 -9.40 4.18 -7.00
CA GLN A 281 -9.33 3.76 -8.39
C GLN A 281 -9.86 4.94 -9.23
N ALA A 282 -9.14 5.46 -10.24
CA ALA A 282 -7.85 5.01 -10.76
C ALA A 282 -6.64 5.53 -9.96
N MET A 283 -5.55 4.75 -9.98
CA MET A 283 -4.29 5.06 -9.33
C MET A 283 -3.54 6.20 -10.06
N PRO A 284 -2.88 7.14 -9.35
CA PRO A 284 -2.00 8.11 -10.00
C PRO A 284 -0.86 7.42 -10.76
N GLU A 285 -0.52 7.91 -11.95
CA GLU A 285 0.42 7.27 -12.90
C GLU A 285 1.83 6.98 -12.34
N PHE A 286 2.24 7.62 -11.26
CA PHE A 286 3.58 7.50 -10.66
C PHE A 286 3.66 6.56 -9.45
N ASN A 287 2.55 6.01 -8.97
CA ASN A 287 2.57 5.03 -7.88
C ASN A 287 2.45 3.61 -8.44
N SER A 288 3.18 2.65 -7.85
CA SER A 288 3.10 1.22 -8.19
C SER A 288 2.52 0.39 -7.03
N TYR A 289 1.86 -0.73 -7.37
CA TYR A 289 1.52 -1.78 -6.39
C TYR A 289 2.69 -2.74 -6.30
N THR A 290 3.48 -2.58 -5.25
CA THR A 290 4.73 -3.29 -5.09
C THR A 290 4.65 -4.19 -3.86
N TYR A 291 4.28 -5.46 -4.10
CA TYR A 291 4.01 -6.44 -3.04
C TYR A 291 4.67 -7.80 -3.30
N CYS A 292 4.67 -8.69 -2.31
CA CYS A 292 5.01 -10.09 -2.44
C CYS A 292 4.10 -10.89 -1.52
N GLY A 293 3.76 -12.13 -1.84
CA GLY A 293 2.78 -12.85 -1.04
C GLY A 293 2.85 -14.35 -1.20
N GLY A 294 2.24 -15.04 -0.25
CA GLY A 294 2.27 -16.48 -0.12
C GLY A 294 1.78 -16.93 1.25
N LYS A 295 1.80 -18.25 1.45
CA LYS A 295 1.64 -18.86 2.78
C LYS A 295 3.02 -19.13 3.37
N GLY A 296 3.13 -19.20 4.69
CA GLY A 296 4.36 -19.60 5.34
C GLY A 296 4.49 -19.01 6.74
N ALA A 297 5.66 -18.47 7.05
CA ALA A 297 6.00 -18.05 8.40
C ALA A 297 6.66 -16.66 8.47
N LEU A 298 6.21 -15.86 9.43
CA LEU A 298 6.90 -14.69 9.95
C LEU A 298 7.81 -15.15 11.10
N ILE A 299 9.11 -14.87 10.99
CA ILE A 299 10.10 -15.16 12.04
C ILE A 299 10.55 -13.85 12.65
N GLU A 300 10.47 -13.75 13.97
CA GLU A 300 10.84 -12.58 14.76
C GLU A 300 11.84 -12.98 15.86
N TRP A 301 12.74 -12.07 16.23
CA TRP A 301 13.63 -12.27 17.37
C TRP A 301 14.00 -10.95 18.04
N ASP A 302 14.40 -11.02 19.30
CA ASP A 302 14.81 -9.85 20.06
C ASP A 302 16.23 -9.41 19.68
N ILE A 303 16.48 -8.09 19.63
CA ILE A 303 17.82 -7.54 19.49
C ILE A 303 18.27 -6.99 20.82
N GLU A 304 19.22 -7.69 21.43
CA GLU A 304 19.87 -7.27 22.67
C GLU A 304 21.02 -6.28 22.40
N ALA A 305 21.70 -6.40 21.25
CA ALA A 305 22.81 -5.54 20.86
C ALA A 305 23.00 -5.53 19.34
N ASN A 306 23.55 -4.44 18.79
CA ASN A 306 23.96 -4.40 17.40
C ASN A 306 25.13 -5.39 17.18
N GLY A 307 24.83 -6.57 16.64
CA GLY A 307 25.77 -7.65 16.47
C GLY A 307 25.36 -8.65 15.40
N TRP A 308 25.99 -9.82 15.44
CA TRP A 308 25.68 -10.94 14.56
C TRP A 308 24.75 -11.94 15.24
N TYR A 309 23.88 -12.54 14.43
CA TYR A 309 22.91 -13.54 14.82
C TYR A 309 22.98 -14.73 13.89
N HIS A 310 22.85 -15.91 14.47
CA HIS A 310 22.67 -17.16 13.74
C HIS A 310 21.24 -17.64 13.95
N LEU A 311 20.49 -17.68 12.87
CA LEU A 311 19.12 -18.15 12.80
C LEU A 311 19.10 -19.56 12.19
N SER A 312 18.44 -20.50 12.83
CA SER A 312 18.18 -21.85 12.31
C SER A 312 16.68 -22.12 12.40
N VAL A 313 16.05 -22.41 11.26
CA VAL A 313 14.61 -22.69 11.15
C VAL A 313 14.42 -24.03 10.44
N GLU A 314 13.60 -24.91 11.00
CA GLU A 314 13.14 -26.13 10.34
C GLU A 314 11.66 -26.01 10.02
N ILE A 315 11.33 -26.26 8.75
CA ILE A 315 9.98 -26.14 8.21
C ILE A 315 9.56 -27.48 7.65
N LYS A 316 8.37 -27.90 8.05
CA LYS A 316 7.72 -29.06 7.46
C LYS A 316 6.88 -28.65 6.26
N LEU A 317 7.17 -29.27 5.12
CA LEU A 317 6.47 -29.09 3.85
C LEU A 317 5.36 -30.14 3.69
N GLU A 318 4.30 -29.80 2.96
CA GLU A 318 3.23 -30.74 2.66
C GLU A 318 3.67 -31.80 1.63
N LYS A 319 3.26 -33.06 1.83
CA LYS A 319 3.78 -34.25 1.12
C LYS A 319 3.52 -34.31 -0.40
N ASN A 320 2.73 -33.41 -0.97
CA ASN A 320 2.23 -33.55 -2.34
C ASN A 320 3.07 -32.83 -3.40
N ASP A 321 4.02 -31.97 -3.03
CA ASP A 321 4.79 -31.22 -4.00
C ASP A 321 6.12 -31.89 -4.38
N LYS A 322 6.38 -31.92 -5.69
CA LYS A 322 7.66 -32.38 -6.24
C LYS A 322 8.69 -31.26 -6.29
N ASN A 323 8.26 -30.00 -6.27
CA ASN A 323 9.16 -28.86 -6.37
C ASN A 323 9.07 -28.04 -5.08
N ILE A 324 10.13 -27.33 -4.75
CA ILE A 324 10.12 -26.37 -3.64
C ILE A 324 10.26 -24.99 -4.24
N ASP A 325 9.19 -24.18 -4.16
CA ASP A 325 9.21 -22.75 -4.46
C ASP A 325 9.20 -21.99 -3.12
N LEU A 326 10.37 -21.51 -2.71
CA LEU A 326 10.57 -20.73 -1.49
C LEU A 326 10.90 -19.28 -1.85
N THR A 327 10.25 -18.33 -1.19
CA THR A 327 10.55 -16.91 -1.25
C THR A 327 10.93 -16.42 0.14
N ILE A 328 12.16 -15.91 0.29
CA ILE A 328 12.63 -15.26 1.51
C ILE A 328 12.53 -13.76 1.33
N VAL A 329 11.78 -13.09 2.21
CA VAL A 329 11.64 -11.63 2.22
C VAL A 329 12.45 -11.08 3.38
N LEU A 330 13.41 -10.22 3.06
CA LEU A 330 14.27 -9.50 3.99
C LEU A 330 13.84 -8.03 3.98
N PRO A 331 12.97 -7.62 4.91
CA PRO A 331 12.29 -6.32 4.88
C PRO A 331 13.18 -5.15 5.35
N PHE A 332 14.45 -5.16 4.97
CA PHE A 332 15.43 -4.14 5.35
C PHE A 332 15.69 -3.20 4.17
N GLY A 333 15.84 -1.91 4.46
CA GLY A 333 16.10 -0.86 3.48
C GLY A 333 17.36 -1.10 2.65
N SER A 334 18.32 -1.83 3.20
CA SER A 334 19.45 -2.39 2.46
C SER A 334 19.82 -3.76 3.01
N SER A 335 19.72 -4.79 2.18
CA SER A 335 20.19 -6.16 2.49
C SER A 335 21.39 -6.48 1.61
N HIS A 336 22.56 -6.66 2.23
CA HIS A 336 23.76 -7.14 1.54
C HIS A 336 23.93 -8.64 1.77
N ILE A 337 23.98 -9.44 0.71
CA ILE A 337 24.09 -10.90 0.78
C ILE A 337 25.41 -11.32 0.14
N SER A 338 26.30 -11.91 0.95
CA SER A 338 27.62 -12.35 0.49
C SER A 338 27.59 -13.75 -0.10
N LYS A 339 27.03 -14.73 0.61
CA LYS A 339 27.04 -16.14 0.20
C LYS A 339 25.65 -16.78 0.29
N ILE A 340 25.37 -17.68 -0.65
CA ILE A 340 24.20 -18.56 -0.64
C ILE A 340 24.69 -19.98 -0.88
N SER A 341 24.23 -20.92 -0.08
CA SER A 341 24.52 -22.35 -0.22
C SER A 341 23.26 -23.20 -0.19
N MET A 342 23.31 -24.34 -0.86
CA MET A 342 22.24 -25.32 -0.84
C MET A 342 22.80 -26.76 -0.78
N ASP A 343 22.28 -27.55 0.16
CA ASP A 343 22.52 -28.98 0.28
C ASP A 343 21.21 -29.72 -0.06
N PRO A 344 21.11 -30.41 -1.23
CA PRO A 344 19.92 -31.18 -1.60
C PRO A 344 19.69 -32.42 -0.72
N GLY A 345 20.61 -32.71 0.21
CA GLY A 345 20.55 -33.87 1.08
C GLY A 345 20.92 -35.17 0.36
N LYS A 346 20.72 -36.30 1.05
CA LYS A 346 21.05 -37.63 0.51
C LYS A 346 20.05 -38.16 -0.51
N HIS A 347 18.93 -37.47 -0.68
CA HIS A 347 17.90 -37.84 -1.63
C HIS A 347 18.17 -37.07 -2.92
N GLU A 348 18.74 -37.73 -3.94
CA GLU A 348 18.99 -37.20 -5.31
C GLU A 348 17.68 -36.86 -6.06
N THR A 349 16.65 -36.43 -5.33
CA THR A 349 15.33 -36.10 -5.84
C THR A 349 15.38 -34.82 -6.63
N TYR A 350 16.17 -33.83 -6.19
CA TYR A 350 16.23 -32.51 -6.81
C TYR A 350 17.35 -32.41 -7.83
N ARG A 351 17.04 -31.92 -9.02
CA ARG A 351 17.93 -31.92 -10.19
C ARG A 351 18.36 -30.55 -10.66
N SER A 352 17.58 -29.52 -10.33
CA SER A 352 17.92 -28.16 -10.74
C SER A 352 17.49 -27.14 -9.70
N LEU A 353 18.23 -26.03 -9.70
CA LEU A 353 18.06 -24.91 -8.81
C LEU A 353 18.08 -23.63 -9.64
N ARG A 354 17.08 -22.79 -9.43
CA ARG A 354 17.07 -21.40 -9.88
C ARG A 354 16.98 -20.49 -8.66
N ILE A 355 17.82 -19.46 -8.65
CA ILE A 355 17.85 -18.42 -7.63
C ILE A 355 17.74 -17.07 -8.32
N ASP A 356 16.71 -16.32 -7.94
CA ASP A 356 16.50 -14.96 -8.39
C ASP A 356 16.48 -14.01 -7.18
N ALA A 357 17.03 -12.82 -7.36
CA ALA A 357 16.92 -11.73 -6.40
C ALA A 357 16.24 -10.54 -7.07
N GLY A 358 15.32 -9.87 -6.39
CA GLY A 358 14.64 -8.70 -6.93
C GLY A 358 13.98 -7.85 -5.85
N LYS A 359 13.22 -6.86 -6.30
CA LYS A 359 12.21 -6.18 -5.48
C LYS A 359 10.84 -6.81 -5.71
N PHE A 360 9.90 -6.44 -4.84
CA PHE A 360 8.48 -6.82 -4.85
C PHE A 360 7.83 -6.61 -6.25
N TYR A 361 6.69 -7.27 -6.51
CA TYR A 361 5.96 -7.33 -7.79
C TYR A 361 5.74 -5.96 -8.45
N ASP A 362 5.63 -5.94 -9.77
CA ASP A 362 4.92 -4.90 -10.52
C ASP A 362 3.85 -5.63 -11.33
N THR A 363 2.58 -5.51 -10.94
CA THR A 363 1.50 -6.12 -11.72
C THR A 363 0.53 -5.06 -12.20
N ASP A 364 0.25 -5.14 -13.49
CA ASP A 364 -0.79 -4.41 -14.18
C ASP A 364 -2.15 -4.65 -13.48
N ILE A 365 -2.91 -3.57 -13.29
CA ILE A 365 -4.03 -3.38 -12.33
C ILE A 365 -5.13 -4.47 -12.41
N ASN A 366 -5.16 -5.31 -13.45
CA ASN A 366 -6.23 -6.27 -13.71
C ASN A 366 -6.01 -7.69 -13.14
N SER A 367 -4.88 -8.01 -12.50
CA SER A 367 -4.61 -9.33 -11.88
C SER A 367 -4.83 -9.41 -10.37
N LEU A 368 -5.31 -8.34 -9.74
CA LEU A 368 -5.44 -8.14 -8.28
C LEU A 368 -6.26 -9.20 -7.50
N LEU A 369 -6.89 -10.16 -8.17
CA LEU A 369 -7.82 -11.11 -7.55
C LEU A 369 -7.48 -12.59 -7.76
N ASN A 370 -6.42 -12.95 -8.50
CA ASN A 370 -6.11 -14.35 -8.77
C ASN A 370 -4.70 -14.72 -8.29
N PHE A 371 -4.66 -15.47 -7.18
CA PHE A 371 -3.53 -16.29 -6.73
C PHE A 371 -3.17 -17.29 -7.84
N ARG A 372 -2.29 -16.91 -8.78
CA ARG A 372 -1.70 -17.84 -9.77
C ARG A 372 -0.25 -17.45 -10.08
N PRO A 373 0.72 -17.95 -9.30
CA PRO A 373 2.14 -17.64 -9.45
C PRO A 373 2.77 -18.57 -10.51
N GLU A 374 2.24 -18.61 -11.73
CA GLU A 374 2.91 -19.42 -12.77
C GLU A 374 4.12 -18.70 -13.35
N ASN A 375 4.15 -17.36 -13.31
CA ASN A 375 5.29 -16.55 -13.70
C ASN A 375 5.39 -15.30 -12.81
N VAL A 376 5.97 -15.45 -11.63
CA VAL A 376 6.37 -14.33 -10.79
C VAL A 376 7.59 -13.67 -11.45
N ILE A 377 7.40 -12.48 -12.01
CA ILE A 377 8.48 -11.64 -12.54
C ILE A 377 8.76 -10.58 -11.48
N TYR A 378 9.94 -10.62 -10.87
CA TYR A 378 10.33 -9.63 -9.86
C TYR A 378 10.68 -8.29 -10.54
N SER A 379 10.39 -7.16 -9.92
CA SER A 379 10.92 -5.89 -10.42
C SER A 379 12.43 -5.83 -10.11
N ASP A 380 13.24 -5.31 -11.04
CA ASP A 380 14.70 -5.43 -10.99
C ASP A 380 15.21 -6.88 -10.82
N GLU A 381 14.55 -7.88 -11.43
CA GLU A 381 14.94 -9.29 -11.33
C GLU A 381 16.38 -9.51 -11.81
N ARG A 382 17.24 -9.91 -10.88
CA ARG A 382 18.59 -10.37 -11.12
C ARG A 382 18.66 -11.86 -10.87
N LYS A 383 18.75 -12.63 -11.95
CA LYS A 383 19.06 -14.06 -11.87
C LYS A 383 20.46 -14.26 -11.29
N LEU A 384 20.53 -14.91 -10.12
CA LEU A 384 21.79 -15.22 -9.46
C LEU A 384 22.35 -16.55 -9.94
N TYR A 385 21.47 -17.54 -10.14
CA TYR A 385 21.85 -18.87 -10.61
C TYR A 385 20.70 -19.58 -11.31
N GLU A 386 21.02 -20.40 -12.31
CA GLU A 386 20.11 -21.37 -12.91
C GLU A 386 20.94 -22.51 -13.47
N GLY A 387 20.73 -23.73 -12.95
CA GLY A 387 21.51 -24.89 -13.38
C GLY A 387 21.17 -26.16 -12.64
N SER A 388 21.91 -27.22 -12.97
CA SER A 388 21.75 -28.53 -12.32
C SER A 388 22.23 -28.51 -10.87
N LEU A 389 21.61 -29.33 -10.04
CA LEU A 389 21.93 -29.50 -8.62
C LEU A 389 22.28 -30.98 -8.40
N ASN A 390 23.57 -31.31 -8.43
CA ASN A 390 24.05 -32.69 -8.30
C ASN A 390 24.76 -32.95 -6.96
N ASP A 391 25.20 -31.90 -6.28
CA ASP A 391 25.94 -31.93 -5.01
C ASP A 391 25.69 -30.61 -4.26
N ILE A 392 26.38 -30.39 -3.14
CA ILE A 392 26.37 -29.14 -2.39
C ILE A 392 26.72 -27.99 -3.33
N PHE A 393 25.80 -27.03 -3.41
CA PHE A 393 25.91 -25.83 -4.20
C PHE A 393 26.33 -24.66 -3.31
N GLU A 394 27.26 -23.84 -3.79
CA GLU A 394 27.66 -22.59 -3.14
C GLU A 394 27.92 -21.50 -4.19
N ILE A 395 27.41 -20.30 -3.93
CA ILE A 395 27.73 -19.10 -4.71
C ILE A 395 28.10 -17.93 -3.81
N ASN A 396 29.09 -17.17 -4.27
CA ASN A 396 29.31 -15.80 -3.77
C ASN A 396 28.35 -14.90 -4.54
N ALA A 397 27.26 -14.52 -3.90
CA ALA A 397 26.23 -13.69 -4.52
C ALA A 397 26.71 -12.23 -4.62
N ASP A 398 27.34 -11.72 -3.55
CA ASP A 398 27.79 -10.34 -3.38
C ASP A 398 26.80 -9.32 -3.95
N ILE A 399 25.54 -9.43 -3.53
CA ILE A 399 24.46 -8.55 -3.97
C ILE A 399 24.04 -7.60 -2.85
N SER A 400 23.59 -6.41 -3.23
CA SER A 400 22.95 -5.45 -2.34
C SER A 400 21.62 -5.05 -2.95
N GLN A 401 20.53 -5.33 -2.24
CA GLN A 401 19.18 -5.08 -2.71
C GLN A 401 18.36 -4.41 -1.61
N LYS A 402 17.58 -3.39 -1.96
CA LYS A 402 16.60 -2.79 -1.04
C LYS A 402 15.40 -3.72 -0.89
N TYR A 403 14.97 -3.95 0.35
CA TYR A 403 13.85 -4.84 0.70
C TYR A 403 13.95 -6.16 -0.08
N CYS A 404 15.07 -6.85 0.11
CA CYS A 404 15.47 -7.95 -0.75
C CYS A 404 14.44 -9.10 -0.71
N VAL A 405 13.96 -9.48 -1.89
CA VAL A 405 13.18 -10.70 -2.10
C VAL A 405 14.07 -11.70 -2.82
N LEU A 406 14.31 -12.86 -2.20
CA LEU A 406 15.04 -13.98 -2.80
C LEU A 406 14.07 -15.09 -3.12
N SER A 407 14.10 -15.56 -4.37
CA SER A 407 13.29 -16.68 -4.81
C SER A 407 14.17 -17.89 -5.11
N PHE A 408 13.80 -19.02 -4.55
CA PHE A 408 14.44 -20.31 -4.74
C PHE A 408 13.42 -21.24 -5.38
N ARG A 409 13.71 -21.68 -6.59
CA ARG A 409 12.93 -22.72 -7.29
C ARG A 409 13.80 -23.95 -7.42
N ILE A 410 13.43 -24.98 -6.67
CA ILE A 410 14.12 -26.26 -6.61
C ILE A 410 13.23 -27.30 -7.27
N LEU A 411 13.71 -27.91 -8.36
CA LEU A 411 12.93 -28.84 -9.16
C LEU A 411 13.47 -30.27 -9.04
N CYS A 412 12.55 -31.25 -9.04
CA CYS A 412 12.85 -32.68 -9.12
C CYS A 412 13.37 -33.18 -10.47
#